data_AF-A0A379WUJ3-F1
#
_entry.id   AF-A0A379WUJ3-F1
#
_cell.length_a   1.000
_cell.length_b   1.000
_cell.length_c   1.000
_cell.angle_alpha   90.00
_cell.angle_beta   90.00
_cell.angle_gamma   90.00
#
_symmetry.space_group_name_H-M   'P 1'
#
loop_
_entity.id
_entity.type
_entity.pdbx_description
1 polymer ?
#
loop_
_entity_poly.entity_id
_entity_poly.type
_entity_poly.pdbx_seq_one_letter_code
_entity_poly.pdbx_strand_id
1 'polypeptide(L)' 'MMNALELQALRRIFDMTIEECTIYITQDNNSETWQRWEAGDTPISPEIIARLKEMKARRQRRINAIVDK' A
#
# COMPACT_ATOMS: atom_id res chain seq x y z
N MET A 1 -0.77 -5.19 -13.05
CA MET A 1 -1.82 -5.18 -12.02
C MET A 1 -1.20 -5.62 -10.71
N MET A 2 -1.68 -5.09 -9.58
CA MET A 2 -1.27 -5.54 -8.25
C MET A 2 -2.39 -6.45 -7.72
N ASN A 3 -2.03 -7.57 -7.09
CA ASN A 3 -3.02 -8.51 -6.53
C ASN A 3 -3.19 -8.32 -5.01
N ALA A 4 -4.16 -9.02 -4.44
CA ALA A 4 -4.49 -8.98 -3.02
C ALA A 4 -3.30 -9.34 -2.09
N LEU A 5 -2.51 -10.34 -2.47
CA LEU A 5 -1.33 -10.77 -1.70
C LEU A 5 -0.23 -9.72 -1.72
N GLU A 6 0.01 -9.09 -2.87
CA GLU A 6 0.96 -7.99 -3.00
C GLU A 6 0.55 -6.77 -2.17
N LEU A 7 -0.77 -6.48 -2.09
CA LEU A 7 -1.30 -5.42 -1.24
C LEU A 7 -1.06 -5.72 0.25
N GLN A 8 -1.39 -6.94 0.69
CA GLN A 8 -1.13 -7.37 2.07
C GLN A 8 0.36 -7.31 2.41
N ALA A 9 1.22 -7.75 1.49
CA ALA A 9 2.67 -7.68 1.67
C ALA A 9 3.16 -6.23 1.79
N LEU A 10 2.65 -5.32 0.96
CA LEU A 10 3.01 -3.91 1.04
C LEU A 10 2.61 -3.27 2.35
N ARG A 11 1.40 -3.56 2.84
CA ARG A 11 0.96 -3.07 4.15
C ARG A 11 1.88 -3.52 5.27
N ARG A 12 2.32 -4.78 5.25
CA ARG A 12 3.32 -5.31 6.20
C ARG A 12 4.70 -4.66 6.05
N ILE A 13 5.15 -4.38 4.82
CA ILE A 13 6.42 -3.68 4.57
C ILE A 13 6.40 -2.26 5.15
N PHE A 14 5.25 -1.59 5.06
CA PHE A 14 5.08 -0.25 5.62
C PHE A 14 4.74 -0.24 7.12
N ASP A 15 4.50 -1.40 7.72
CA ASP A 15 4.09 -1.56 9.12
C ASP A 15 2.85 -0.72 9.45
N MET A 16 1.83 -0.81 8.58
CA MET A 16 0.58 -0.07 8.71
C MET A 16 -0.61 -0.97 9.01
N THR A 17 -1.54 -0.46 9.80
CA THR A 17 -2.89 -1.02 9.98
C THR A 17 -3.78 -0.70 8.76
N ILE A 18 -4.93 -1.38 8.65
CA ILE A 18 -5.89 -1.11 7.57
C ILE A 18 -6.44 0.32 7.72
N GLU A 19 -6.71 0.74 8.96
CA GLU A 19 -7.18 2.08 9.30
C GLU A 19 -6.17 3.15 8.86
N GLU A 20 -4.89 2.96 9.15
CA GLU A 20 -3.85 3.89 8.69
C GLU A 20 -3.73 3.91 7.16
N CYS A 21 -3.87 2.75 6.51
CA CYS A 21 -3.92 2.69 5.06
C CYS A 21 -5.09 3.51 4.51
N THR A 22 -6.27 3.46 5.14
CA THR A 22 -7.44 4.18 4.63
C THR A 22 -7.40 5.68 4.92
N ILE A 23 -6.68 6.09 5.98
CA ILE A 23 -6.43 7.50 6.30
C ILE A 23 -5.37 8.10 5.36
N TYR A 24 -4.23 7.42 5.16
CA TYR A 24 -3.06 8.03 4.50
C TYR A 24 -2.90 7.67 3.01
N ILE A 25 -3.47 6.56 2.57
CA ILE A 25 -3.33 6.06 1.20
C ILE A 25 -4.58 6.37 0.38
N THR A 26 -5.74 5.83 0.78
CA THR A 26 -7.02 6.09 0.07
C THR A 26 -7.65 7.42 0.46
N GLN A 27 -7.41 7.90 1.69
CA GLN A 27 -7.96 9.16 2.24
C GLN A 27 -9.49 9.21 2.27
N ASP A 28 -10.14 8.04 2.32
CA ASP A 28 -11.59 7.89 2.35
C ASP A 28 -12.10 7.28 3.67
N ASN A 29 -11.18 6.87 4.55
CA ASN A 29 -11.48 6.13 5.79
C ASN A 29 -12.33 4.86 5.55
N ASN A 30 -12.30 4.31 4.33
CA ASN A 30 -13.16 3.19 3.94
C ASN A 30 -12.42 1.85 4.12
N SER A 31 -12.30 1.43 5.38
CA SER A 31 -11.62 0.17 5.74
C SER A 31 -12.28 -1.07 5.12
N GLU A 32 -13.59 -1.03 4.87
CA GLU A 32 -14.31 -2.13 4.23
C GLU A 32 -13.84 -2.35 2.78
N THR A 33 -13.65 -1.26 2.03
CA THR A 33 -13.13 -1.33 0.66
C THR A 33 -11.71 -1.87 0.64
N TRP A 34 -10.86 -1.45 1.57
CA TRP A 34 -9.51 -1.98 1.70
C TRP A 34 -9.50 -3.48 2.03
N GLN A 35 -10.38 -3.93 2.93
CA GLN A 35 -10.51 -5.35 3.26
C GLN A 35 -10.94 -6.19 2.05
N ARG A 36 -11.89 -5.70 1.24
CA ARG A 36 -12.31 -6.38 -0.01
C ARG A 36 -11.18 -6.50 -1.03
N TRP A 37 -10.31 -5.49 -1.11
CA TRP A 37 -9.10 -5.57 -1.92
C TRP A 37 -8.11 -6.62 -1.40
N GLU A 38 -7.90 -6.69 -0.08
CA GLU A 38 -7.01 -7.71 0.52
C GLU A 38 -7.62 -9.13 0.48
N ALA A 39 -8.94 -9.26 0.41
CA ALA A 39 -9.63 -10.53 0.21
C ALA A 39 -9.60 -10.99 -1.26
N GLY A 40 -9.39 -10.07 -2.20
CA GLY A 40 -9.46 -10.34 -3.64
C GLY A 40 -10.87 -10.32 -4.22
N ASP A 41 -11.86 -9.86 -3.43
CA ASP A 41 -13.26 -9.74 -3.87
C ASP A 41 -13.44 -8.66 -4.93
N THR A 42 -12.65 -7.59 -4.84
CA THR A 42 -12.69 -6.47 -5.78
C THR A 42 -11.28 -6.11 -6.25
N PRO A 43 -11.13 -5.68 -7.53
CA PRO A 43 -9.84 -5.20 -8.01
C PRO A 43 -9.46 -3.88 -7.34
N ILE A 44 -8.17 -3.73 -7.04
CA ILE A 44 -7.61 -2.50 -6.48
C ILE A 44 -7.67 -1.41 -7.55
N SER A 45 -8.09 -0.20 -7.16
CA SER A 45 -8.10 0.95 -8.06
C SER A 45 -6.68 1.23 -8.63
N PRO A 46 -6.54 1.43 -9.97
CA PRO A 46 -5.25 1.74 -10.58
C PRO A 46 -4.52 2.95 -9.97
N GLU A 47 -5.27 3.94 -9.49
CA GLU A 47 -4.73 5.11 -8.80
C GLU A 47 -4.04 4.74 -7.48
N ILE A 48 -4.68 3.87 -6.68
CA ILE A 48 -4.12 3.38 -5.43
C ILE A 48 -2.88 2.52 -5.68
N ILE A 49 -2.90 1.69 -6.73
CA ILE A 49 -1.72 0.92 -7.15
C ILE A 49 -0.56 1.85 -7.50
N ALA A 50 -0.81 2.94 -8.22
CA ALA A 50 0.22 3.91 -8.58
C ALA A 50 0.83 4.57 -7.34
N ARG A 51 -0.03 5.00 -6.39
CA ARG A 51 0.40 5.60 -5.12
C ARG A 51 1.24 4.65 -4.26
N LEU A 52 0.81 3.39 -4.13
CA LEU A 52 1.55 2.35 -3.41
C LEU A 52 2.93 2.08 -4.02
N LYS A 53 3.02 2.04 -5.36
CA LYS A 53 4.30 1.88 -6.07
C LYS A 53 5.23 3.06 -5.81
N GLU A 54 4.70 4.28 -5.81
CA GLU A 54 5.49 5.48 -5.51
C GLU A 54 6.03 5.44 -4.07
N MET A 55 5.18 5.07 -3.10
CA MET A 55 5.60 4.90 -1.70
C MET A 55 6.72 3.86 -1.57
N LYS A 56 6.61 2.72 -2.28
CA LYS A 56 7.64 1.67 -2.29
C LYS A 56 8.96 2.22 -2.85
N ALA A 57 8.91 2.93 -3.97
CA ALA A 57 10.08 3.53 -4.59
C ALA A 57 10.73 4.61 -3.71
N ARG A 58 9.92 5.42 -3.00
CA ARG A 58 10.40 6.42 -2.04
C ARG A 58 11.10 5.75 -0.84
N ARG A 59 10.54 4.67 -0.30
CA ARG A 59 11.16 3.90 0.79
C ARG A 59 12.49 3.30 0.33
N GLN A 60 12.54 2.66 -0.85
CA GLN A 60 13.77 2.07 -1.37
C GLN A 60 14.87 3.11 -1.56
N ARG A 61 14.55 4.28 -2.11
CA ARG A 61 15.51 5.38 -2.24
C ARG A 61 16.08 5.84 -0.90
N ARG A 62 15.24 5.93 0.14
CA ARG A 62 15.69 6.28 1.50
C ARG A 62 16.58 5.21 2.11
N ILE A 63 16.26 3.93 1.93
CA ILE A 63 17.09 2.83 2.41
C ILE A 63 18.47 2.87 1.73
N ASN A 64 18.51 3.00 0.40
CA ASN A 64 19.76 3.07 -0.34
C ASN A 64 20.62 4.26 0.13
N ALA A 65 20.00 5.43 0.35
CA ALA A 65 20.72 6.60 0.87
C ALA A 65 21.28 6.44 2.29
N ILE A 66 20.76 5.50 3.09
CA ILE A 66 21.31 5.15 4.41
C ILE A 66 22.45 4.14 4.26
N VAL A 67 22.34 3.19 3.33
CA VAL A 67 23.32 2.13 3.09
C VAL A 67 24.57 2.64 2.35
N ASP A 68 24.42 3.61 1.45
CA ASP A 68 25.53 4.25 0.72
C ASP A 68 26.36 5.22 1.59
N LYS A 69 26.16 5.21 2.93
CA LYS A 69 26.79 6.11 3.89
C LYS A 69 27.72 5.35 4.83
#